data_AF-A0A970B095-F1
#
_entry.id   AF-A0A970B095-F1
#
_cell.length_a   1.000
_cell.length_b   1.000
_cell.length_c   1.000
_cell.angle_alpha   90.00
_cell.angle_beta   90.00
_cell.angle_gamma   90.00
#
_symmetry.space_group_name_H-M   'P 1'
#
loop_
_entity.id
_entity.type
_entity.pdbx_description
1 polymer ?
#
loop_
_entity_poly.entity_id
_entity_poly.type
_entity_poly.pdbx_seq_one_letter_code
_entity_poly.pdbx_strand_id
1 'polypeptide(L)'
;MFFLRREGENLGEAKKGKHHNWRCKNQPKASKKLGLVGKPAISPGLQKCCLRACAKTSYQQAEEDLLELMGIKVGHSTLHRMVGRVELAEAQAQTTVEGVSVDGGKICLRGEEESGGQWRDYKLVSLHDNVCEAFFQDPKALVDWSVSQPFSAILTCLGDGHDGVWKVIRDLGQDRIPIKREVLDWYHLKENLYNVGGSLKRLESAENLLWHGWVEAAIAEFDSLKHKRARNFQAYLKKHRQRIPNYLHYQQLGIPIGSGDVESKIKQVGARVKLSGARWKRGNVAHILRLRCAYLNHSRFLSISAHA
;
A
#
# COMPACT_ATOMS: atom_id res chain seq x y z
N MET A 1 9.60 -16.61 -35.22
CA MET A 1 10.61 -17.24 -36.10
C MET A 1 11.72 -17.80 -35.21
N PHE A 2 11.60 -19.08 -34.85
CA PHE A 2 12.65 -19.92 -34.28
C PHE A 2 12.34 -21.32 -34.82
N PHE A 3 13.25 -21.85 -35.63
CA PHE A 3 13.11 -23.13 -36.33
C PHE A 3 13.55 -24.28 -35.42
N LEU A 4 12.74 -25.33 -35.33
CA LEU A 4 13.21 -26.68 -35.03
C LEU A 4 12.73 -27.60 -36.14
N ARG A 5 13.70 -28.14 -36.87
CA ARG A 5 13.61 -29.13 -37.95
C ARG A 5 13.05 -30.43 -37.36
N ARG A 6 12.07 -31.05 -38.02
CA ARG A 6 11.76 -32.48 -37.87
C ARG A 6 11.85 -33.12 -39.24
N GLU A 7 12.77 -34.06 -39.38
CA GLU A 7 12.79 -35.03 -40.46
C GLU A 7 11.58 -35.96 -40.32
N GLY A 8 11.00 -36.32 -41.46
CA GLY A 8 9.76 -37.08 -41.53
C GLY A 8 9.97 -38.58 -41.32
N GLU A 9 8.87 -39.27 -41.00
CA GLU A 9 8.38 -40.36 -41.83
C GLU A 9 6.96 -40.80 -41.42
N ASN A 10 6.17 -41.02 -42.46
CA ASN A 10 5.01 -41.89 -42.66
C ASN A 10 3.66 -41.69 -41.94
N LEU A 11 2.66 -41.67 -42.84
CA LEU A 11 1.22 -41.59 -42.68
C LEU A 11 0.67 -42.88 -42.07
N GLY A 12 -0.19 -42.73 -41.06
CA GLY A 12 -1.10 -43.75 -40.57
C GLY A 12 -2.40 -43.08 -40.10
N GLU A 13 -3.52 -43.48 -40.68
CA GLU A 13 -4.82 -42.83 -40.55
C GLU A 13 -5.41 -42.81 -39.13
N ALA A 14 -6.06 -41.68 -38.86
CA ALA A 14 -7.14 -41.38 -37.92
C ALA A 14 -7.54 -42.40 -36.82
N LYS A 15 -7.30 -42.01 -35.55
CA LYS A 15 -8.27 -42.22 -34.45
C LYS A 15 -8.36 -40.97 -33.58
N LYS A 16 -9.60 -40.47 -33.37
CA LYS A 16 -9.95 -39.35 -32.46
C LYS A 16 -9.32 -39.57 -31.07
N GLY A 17 -8.30 -38.77 -30.76
CA GLY A 17 -7.55 -38.81 -29.50
C GLY A 17 -8.16 -37.88 -28.45
N LYS A 18 -8.52 -38.46 -27.32
CA LYS A 18 -9.10 -37.81 -26.14
C LYS A 18 -8.18 -36.71 -25.60
N HIS A 19 -8.79 -35.59 -25.18
CA HIS A 19 -8.18 -34.54 -24.38
C HIS A 19 -7.28 -35.14 -23.29
N HIS A 20 -6.00 -34.76 -23.26
CA HIS A 20 -5.04 -35.15 -22.24
C HIS A 20 -5.41 -34.50 -20.92
N ASN A 21 -6.22 -35.21 -20.14
CA ASN A 21 -6.57 -34.90 -18.78
C ASN A 21 -5.42 -35.35 -17.87
N TRP A 22 -4.52 -34.44 -17.49
CA TRP A 22 -3.53 -34.70 -16.43
C TRP A 22 -4.24 -34.78 -15.08
N ARG A 23 -4.89 -35.91 -14.82
CA ARG A 23 -5.47 -36.23 -13.51
C ARG A 23 -4.51 -37.17 -12.80
N CYS A 24 -3.62 -36.61 -11.97
CA CYS A 24 -2.83 -37.40 -11.04
C CYS A 24 -3.79 -38.00 -9.99
N LYS A 25 -4.23 -39.24 -10.20
CA LYS A 25 -5.01 -40.02 -9.23
C LYS A 25 -4.06 -40.49 -8.13
N ASN A 26 -3.90 -39.70 -7.07
CA ASN A 26 -3.34 -40.22 -5.83
C ASN A 26 -4.36 -41.15 -5.17
N GLN A 27 -4.09 -42.46 -5.19
CA GLN A 27 -4.87 -43.44 -4.43
C GLN A 27 -4.62 -43.23 -2.91
N PRO A 28 -5.65 -43.12 -2.05
CA PRO A 28 -5.47 -42.71 -0.65
C PRO A 28 -4.92 -43.80 0.29
N LYS A 29 -4.64 -45.01 -0.19
CA LYS A 29 -4.43 -46.18 0.69
C LYS A 29 -2.97 -46.41 1.12
N ALA A 30 -1.99 -45.73 0.53
CA ALA A 30 -0.56 -45.93 0.84
C ALA A 30 0.07 -44.85 1.74
N SER A 31 -0.56 -43.69 1.92
CA SER A 31 0.04 -42.54 2.61
C SER A 31 0.09 -42.64 4.13
N LYS A 32 -0.78 -43.46 4.76
CA LYS A 32 -0.81 -43.64 6.22
C LYS A 32 0.37 -44.47 6.77
N LYS A 33 1.07 -45.24 5.94
CA LYS A 33 2.18 -46.11 6.38
C LYS A 33 3.55 -45.41 6.40
N LEU A 34 3.65 -44.17 5.92
CA LEU A 34 4.93 -43.46 5.69
C LEU A 34 5.09 -42.14 6.45
N GLY A 35 4.20 -41.80 7.40
CA GLY A 35 4.33 -40.56 8.19
C GLY A 35 4.28 -39.26 7.37
N LEU A 36 3.86 -39.31 6.11
CA LEU A 36 3.78 -38.15 5.24
C LEU A 36 2.56 -37.32 5.63
N VAL A 37 2.80 -36.19 6.31
CA VAL A 37 1.82 -35.10 6.44
C VAL A 37 1.30 -34.79 5.04
N GLY A 38 -0.03 -34.84 4.86
CA GLY A 38 -0.66 -34.77 3.55
C GLY A 38 -0.10 -33.61 2.72
N LYS A 39 0.47 -33.92 1.55
CA LYS A 39 1.00 -32.90 0.64
C LYS A 39 -0.08 -31.85 0.38
N PRO A 40 0.21 -30.54 0.52
CA PRO A 40 -0.74 -29.53 0.10
C PRO A 40 -1.09 -29.76 -1.38
N ALA A 41 -2.38 -29.66 -1.72
CA ALA A 41 -2.86 -29.89 -3.08
C ALA A 41 -2.28 -28.90 -4.12
N ILE A 42 -1.59 -27.85 -3.65
CA ILE A 42 -1.01 -26.76 -4.43
C ILE A 42 0.47 -26.68 -4.09
N SER A 43 1.33 -26.63 -5.11
CA SER A 43 2.77 -26.48 -4.92
C SER A 43 3.12 -25.08 -4.38
N PRO A 44 4.24 -24.90 -3.66
CA PRO A 44 4.65 -23.58 -3.15
C PRO A 44 4.76 -22.52 -4.26
N GLY A 45 5.29 -22.89 -5.44
CA GLY A 45 5.37 -21.98 -6.59
C GLY A 45 3.99 -21.52 -7.07
N LEU A 46 3.03 -22.46 -7.21
CA LEU A 46 1.67 -22.11 -7.60
C LEU A 46 0.97 -21.27 -6.54
N GLN A 47 1.19 -21.54 -5.25
CA GLN A 47 0.66 -20.70 -4.16
C GLN A 47 1.13 -19.25 -4.30
N LYS A 48 2.42 -19.03 -4.60
CA LYS A 48 2.96 -17.69 -4.85
C LYS A 48 2.30 -17.02 -6.05
N CYS A 49 2.12 -17.74 -7.17
CA CYS A 49 1.40 -17.21 -8.34
C CYS A 49 -0.03 -16.78 -7.97
N CYS A 50 -0.76 -17.63 -7.25
CA CYS A 50 -2.11 -17.34 -6.77
C CYS A 50 -2.15 -16.08 -5.90
N LEU A 51 -1.24 -15.96 -4.93
CA LEU A 51 -1.17 -14.80 -4.04
C LEU A 51 -0.83 -13.51 -4.80
N ARG A 52 0.11 -13.57 -5.75
CA ARG A 52 0.45 -12.42 -6.62
C ARG A 52 -0.75 -11.98 -7.46
N ALA A 53 -1.49 -12.90 -8.06
CA ALA A 53 -2.70 -12.59 -8.81
C ALA A 53 -3.75 -11.93 -7.90
N CYS A 54 -3.99 -12.52 -6.73
CA CYS A 54 -4.91 -12.00 -5.72
C CYS A 54 -4.52 -10.61 -5.18
N ALA A 55 -3.23 -10.26 -5.21
CA ALA A 55 -2.75 -8.93 -4.80
C ALA A 55 -3.05 -7.83 -5.83
N LYS A 56 -3.35 -8.18 -7.08
CA LYS A 56 -3.58 -7.22 -8.18
C LYS A 56 -5.06 -7.11 -8.57
N THR A 57 -5.75 -8.23 -8.69
CA THR A 57 -7.09 -8.29 -9.30
C THR A 57 -8.13 -8.85 -8.32
N SER A 58 -9.40 -8.91 -8.76
CA SER A 58 -10.45 -9.59 -8.00
C SER A 58 -10.17 -11.09 -7.91
N TYR A 59 -10.75 -11.80 -6.94
CA TYR A 59 -10.56 -13.25 -6.85
C TYR A 59 -11.13 -14.01 -8.06
N GLN A 60 -12.19 -13.48 -8.67
CA GLN A 60 -12.78 -14.04 -9.88
C GLN A 60 -11.85 -13.83 -11.08
N GLN A 61 -11.32 -12.61 -11.27
CA GLN A 61 -10.36 -12.35 -12.33
C GLN A 61 -9.09 -13.18 -12.14
N ALA A 62 -8.60 -13.31 -10.90
CA ALA A 62 -7.45 -14.16 -10.61
C ALA A 62 -7.71 -15.64 -10.95
N GLU A 63 -8.93 -16.16 -10.75
CA GLU A 63 -9.32 -17.51 -11.19
C GLU A 63 -9.24 -17.64 -12.72
N GLU A 64 -9.79 -16.67 -13.44
CA GLU A 64 -9.77 -16.61 -14.91
C GLU A 64 -8.34 -16.52 -15.45
N ASP A 65 -7.53 -15.60 -14.91
CA ASP A 65 -6.14 -15.38 -15.32
C ASP A 65 -5.26 -16.61 -15.08
N LEU A 66 -5.44 -17.31 -13.95
CA LEU A 66 -4.68 -18.54 -13.65
C LEU A 66 -5.05 -19.67 -14.61
N LEU A 67 -6.32 -19.77 -15.01
CA LEU A 67 -6.75 -20.76 -15.99
C LEU A 67 -6.20 -20.42 -17.37
N GLU A 68 -6.32 -19.17 -17.80
CA GLU A 68 -5.91 -18.72 -19.14
C GLU A 68 -4.38 -18.74 -19.32
N LEU A 69 -3.65 -18.18 -18.36
CA LEU A 69 -2.20 -18.00 -18.48
C LEU A 69 -1.40 -19.25 -18.09
N MET A 70 -1.93 -20.09 -17.19
CA MET A 70 -1.19 -21.24 -16.64
C MET A 70 -1.86 -22.58 -16.93
N GLY A 71 -3.08 -22.62 -17.46
CA GLY A 71 -3.85 -23.85 -17.63
C GLY A 71 -4.31 -24.48 -16.32
N ILE A 72 -4.27 -23.73 -15.20
CA ILE A 72 -4.52 -24.26 -13.85
C ILE A 72 -5.79 -23.65 -13.27
N LYS A 73 -6.80 -24.48 -13.03
CA LYS A 73 -8.05 -24.06 -12.42
C LYS A 73 -7.92 -23.97 -10.89
N VAL A 74 -7.96 -22.75 -10.35
CA VAL A 74 -8.08 -22.51 -8.90
C VAL A 74 -9.28 -21.60 -8.63
N GLY A 75 -10.33 -22.15 -8.03
CA GLY A 75 -11.56 -21.38 -7.78
C GLY A 75 -11.36 -20.14 -6.90
N HIS A 76 -12.04 -19.04 -7.21
CA HIS A 76 -11.97 -17.76 -6.49
C HIS A 76 -12.23 -17.90 -4.98
N SER A 77 -13.11 -18.81 -4.56
CA SER A 77 -13.37 -19.11 -3.15
C SER A 77 -12.16 -19.77 -2.46
N THR A 78 -11.41 -20.59 -3.20
CA THR A 78 -10.14 -21.16 -2.74
C THR A 78 -9.05 -20.10 -2.66
N LEU A 79 -8.97 -19.20 -3.64
CA LEU A 79 -8.05 -18.06 -3.64
C LEU A 79 -8.32 -17.13 -2.44
N HIS A 80 -9.57 -16.76 -2.20
CA HIS A 80 -9.96 -15.96 -1.04
C HIS A 80 -9.56 -16.62 0.29
N ARG A 81 -9.82 -17.93 0.44
CA ARG A 81 -9.43 -18.71 1.61
C ARG A 81 -7.91 -18.82 1.76
N MET A 82 -7.18 -18.87 0.66
CA MET A 82 -5.71 -18.87 0.65
C MET A 82 -5.17 -17.55 1.21
N VAL A 83 -5.71 -16.41 0.77
CA VAL A 83 -5.33 -15.09 1.31
C VAL A 83 -5.67 -14.96 2.79
N GLY A 84 -6.82 -15.48 3.23
CA GLY A 84 -7.19 -15.44 4.66
C GLY A 84 -6.41 -16.39 5.56
N ARG A 85 -5.60 -17.31 5.00
CA ARG A 85 -4.82 -18.31 5.77
C ARG A 85 -3.32 -18.13 5.64
N VAL A 86 -2.86 -17.35 4.67
CA VAL A 86 -1.42 -17.12 4.50
C VAL A 86 -0.94 -16.23 5.64
N GLU A 87 0.09 -16.70 6.33
CA GLU A 87 0.81 -15.90 7.32
C GLU A 87 1.90 -15.12 6.60
N LEU A 88 1.62 -13.83 6.38
CA LEU A 88 2.58 -12.88 5.81
C LEU A 88 3.12 -12.01 6.93
N ALA A 89 4.42 -12.11 7.17
CA ALA A 89 5.13 -11.23 8.08
C ALA A 89 4.97 -9.76 7.66
N GLU A 90 5.03 -8.87 8.64
CA GLU A 90 5.13 -7.43 8.42
C GLU A 90 6.40 -7.10 7.66
N ALA A 91 6.31 -6.10 6.79
CA ALA A 91 7.46 -5.64 6.04
C ALA A 91 8.53 -5.08 6.99
N GLN A 92 9.79 -5.39 6.71
CA GLN A 92 10.94 -4.88 7.47
C GLN A 92 11.83 -4.09 6.53
N ALA A 93 12.19 -2.87 6.93
CA ALA A 93 13.19 -2.10 6.18
C ALA A 93 14.53 -2.83 6.19
N GLN A 94 15.23 -2.79 5.05
CA GLN A 94 16.53 -3.45 4.89
C GLN A 94 17.69 -2.52 5.20
N THR A 95 17.44 -1.22 5.17
CA THR A 95 18.41 -0.16 5.39
C THR A 95 17.89 0.81 6.44
N THR A 96 18.77 1.67 6.96
CA THR A 96 18.38 2.73 7.89
C THR A 96 17.33 3.64 7.28
N VAL A 97 16.29 3.93 8.04
CA VAL A 97 15.17 4.77 7.59
C VAL A 97 15.34 6.19 8.13
N GLU A 98 15.56 7.14 7.23
CA GLU A 98 15.73 8.56 7.53
C GLU A 98 14.47 9.40 7.27
N GLY A 99 13.50 8.81 6.56
CA GLY A 99 12.26 9.45 6.17
C GLY A 99 11.06 8.52 6.24
N VAL A 100 9.94 9.07 6.70
CA VAL A 100 8.65 8.39 6.76
C VAL A 100 7.54 9.32 6.29
N SER A 101 6.54 8.76 5.63
CA SER A 101 5.28 9.45 5.34
C SER A 101 4.10 8.56 5.70
N VAL A 102 3.01 9.17 6.12
CA VAL A 102 1.80 8.45 6.58
C VAL A 102 0.58 9.02 5.87
N ASP A 103 -0.29 8.13 5.39
CA ASP A 103 -1.55 8.50 4.74
C ASP A 103 -2.71 7.59 5.21
N GLY A 104 -3.94 8.07 5.04
CA GLY A 104 -5.18 7.36 5.33
C GLY A 104 -5.88 6.86 4.08
N GLY A 105 -6.13 5.56 4.02
CA GLY A 105 -6.96 4.95 2.99
C GLY A 105 -8.34 4.56 3.53
N LYS A 106 -9.28 4.33 2.62
CA LYS A 106 -10.62 3.83 2.95
C LYS A 106 -10.85 2.44 2.36
N ILE A 107 -11.52 1.58 3.11
CA ILE A 107 -11.96 0.26 2.66
C ILE A 107 -13.43 0.04 3.03
N CYS A 108 -14.19 -0.59 2.14
CA CYS A 108 -15.61 -0.84 2.33
C CYS A 108 -15.83 -2.20 3.00
N LEU A 109 -16.44 -2.20 4.18
CA LEU A 109 -16.86 -3.41 4.86
C LEU A 109 -18.22 -3.89 4.33
N ARG A 110 -18.44 -5.20 4.36
CA ARG A 110 -19.79 -5.77 4.25
C ARG A 110 -20.59 -5.32 5.48
N GLY A 111 -21.71 -4.63 5.26
CA GLY A 111 -22.69 -4.41 6.32
C GLY A 111 -23.45 -5.69 6.64
N GLU A 112 -24.22 -5.65 7.73
CA GLU A 112 -25.33 -6.57 7.94
C GLU A 112 -26.37 -6.36 6.81
N GLU A 113 -27.12 -7.40 6.47
CA GLU A 113 -27.83 -7.59 5.18
C GLU A 113 -28.65 -6.39 4.66
N GLU A 114 -29.03 -5.44 5.52
CA GLU A 114 -29.87 -4.28 5.19
C GLU A 114 -29.17 -2.91 5.19
N SER A 115 -27.93 -2.78 5.69
CA SER A 115 -27.31 -1.47 5.98
C SER A 115 -26.32 -0.95 4.93
N GLY A 116 -26.18 -1.64 3.79
CA GLY A 116 -25.21 -1.28 2.75
C GLY A 116 -23.75 -1.46 3.20
N GLY A 117 -22.80 -0.98 2.38
CA GLY A 117 -21.36 -1.10 2.69
C GLY A 117 -20.87 0.03 3.59
N GLN A 118 -20.11 -0.29 4.63
CA GLN A 118 -19.59 0.71 5.59
C GLN A 118 -18.12 1.03 5.29
N TRP A 119 -17.83 2.28 4.93
CA TRP A 119 -16.45 2.73 4.74
C TRP A 119 -15.74 2.90 6.08
N ARG A 120 -14.53 2.36 6.17
CA ARG A 120 -13.64 2.47 7.34
C ARG A 120 -12.23 2.81 6.91
N ASP A 121 -11.55 3.55 7.76
CA ASP A 121 -10.18 4.00 7.49
C ASP A 121 -9.15 2.93 7.86
N TYR A 122 -8.08 2.87 7.09
CA TYR A 122 -6.82 2.24 7.44
C TYR A 122 -5.69 3.25 7.29
N LYS A 123 -4.56 3.01 7.95
CA LYS A 123 -3.36 3.84 7.84
C LYS A 123 -2.29 3.10 7.06
N LEU A 124 -1.67 3.77 6.10
CA LEU A 124 -0.51 3.28 5.38
C LEU A 124 0.69 4.10 5.84
N VAL A 125 1.74 3.42 6.26
CA VAL A 125 3.04 4.03 6.55
C VAL A 125 3.99 3.65 5.43
N SER A 126 4.67 4.63 4.87
CA SER A 126 5.75 4.43 3.90
C SER A 126 7.07 4.83 4.51
N LEU A 127 7.99 3.88 4.60
CA LEU A 127 9.39 4.11 4.95
C LEU A 127 10.12 4.43 3.65
N HIS A 128 10.68 5.64 3.55
CA HIS A 128 11.28 6.12 2.30
C HIS A 128 12.42 5.20 1.86
N ASP A 129 12.50 4.96 0.55
CA ASP A 129 13.47 4.07 -0.11
C ASP A 129 13.48 2.62 0.42
N ASN A 130 12.46 2.22 1.17
CA ASN A 130 12.34 0.90 1.77
C ASN A 130 10.96 0.28 1.47
N VAL A 131 10.13 0.14 2.50
CA VAL A 131 8.89 -0.64 2.49
C VAL A 131 7.70 0.20 2.92
N CYS A 132 6.50 -0.23 2.56
CA CYS A 132 5.27 0.29 3.13
C CYS A 132 4.47 -0.80 3.83
N GLU A 133 3.71 -0.42 4.86
CA GLU A 133 2.84 -1.33 5.60
C GLU A 133 1.53 -0.65 5.98
N ALA A 134 0.43 -1.41 5.93
CA ALA A 134 -0.92 -0.89 6.15
C ALA A 134 -1.58 -1.55 7.36
N PHE A 135 -2.18 -0.72 8.22
CA PHE A 135 -2.82 -1.13 9.46
C PHE A 135 -4.29 -0.72 9.46
N PHE A 136 -5.17 -1.70 9.65
CA PHE A 136 -6.62 -1.47 9.68
C PHE A 136 -7.11 -1.37 11.11
N GLN A 137 -7.38 -0.14 11.56
CA GLN A 137 -7.93 0.15 12.89
C GLN A 137 -7.16 -0.51 14.05
N ASP A 138 -5.84 -0.70 13.89
CA ASP A 138 -4.96 -1.31 14.88
C ASP A 138 -3.74 -0.41 15.13
N PRO A 139 -3.89 0.63 15.97
CA PRO A 139 -2.79 1.54 16.29
C PRO A 139 -1.69 0.85 17.10
N LYS A 140 -2.02 -0.19 17.86
CA LYS A 140 -1.02 -0.93 18.66
C LYS A 140 -0.09 -1.70 17.74
N ALA A 141 -0.62 -2.48 16.79
CA ALA A 141 0.21 -3.20 15.84
C ALA A 141 1.10 -2.26 15.02
N LEU A 142 0.58 -1.08 14.62
CA LEU A 142 1.39 -0.07 13.93
C LEU A 142 2.58 0.40 14.77
N VAL A 143 2.35 0.71 16.05
CA VAL A 143 3.40 1.17 16.95
C VAL A 143 4.41 0.04 17.20
N ASP A 144 3.95 -1.16 17.53
CA ASP A 144 4.80 -2.34 17.75
C ASP A 144 5.69 -2.62 16.52
N TRP A 145 5.10 -2.59 15.33
CA TRP A 145 5.82 -2.72 14.06
C TRP A 145 6.87 -1.62 13.89
N SER A 146 6.51 -0.37 14.15
CA SER A 146 7.42 0.77 13.99
C SER A 146 8.62 0.71 14.94
N VAL A 147 8.43 0.22 16.17
CA VAL A 147 9.52 0.04 17.15
C VAL A 147 10.56 -0.98 16.66
N SER A 148 10.17 -1.92 15.79
CA SER A 148 11.10 -2.90 15.20
C SER A 148 11.92 -2.34 14.02
N GLN A 149 11.57 -1.17 13.48
CA GLN A 149 12.24 -0.62 12.30
C GLN A 149 13.60 0.04 12.63
N PRO A 150 14.58 -0.05 11.71
CA PRO A 150 15.90 0.56 11.86
C PRO A 150 15.86 2.08 11.57
N PHE A 151 15.17 2.86 12.39
CA PHE A 151 15.11 4.31 12.22
C PHE A 151 16.45 5.00 12.54
N SER A 152 16.74 6.07 11.78
CA SER A 152 17.77 7.06 12.11
C SER A 152 17.43 7.80 13.41
N ALA A 153 18.46 8.32 14.08
CA ALA A 153 18.30 9.18 15.25
C ALA A 153 17.52 10.47 14.95
N ILE A 154 17.62 10.95 13.70
CA ILE A 154 16.81 12.05 13.16
C ILE A 154 15.94 11.49 12.04
N LEU A 155 14.63 11.44 12.30
CA LEU A 155 13.65 10.96 11.35
C LEU A 155 12.85 12.13 10.77
N THR A 156 12.77 12.21 9.44
CA THR A 156 11.93 13.18 8.74
C THR A 156 10.53 12.60 8.57
N CYS A 157 9.52 13.24 9.14
CA CYS A 157 8.14 12.77 9.14
C CYS A 157 7.27 13.68 8.29
N LEU A 158 6.83 13.21 7.14
CA LEU A 158 5.95 13.93 6.23
C LEU A 158 4.47 13.61 6.48
N GLY A 159 3.63 14.64 6.46
CA GLY A 159 2.18 14.51 6.58
C GLY A 159 1.40 15.57 5.82
N ASP A 160 0.16 15.23 5.47
CA ASP A 160 -0.80 16.01 4.68
C ASP A 160 -1.47 17.17 5.46
N GLY A 161 -1.27 17.22 6.79
CA GLY A 161 -1.94 18.17 7.69
C GLY A 161 -3.11 17.57 8.48
N HIS A 162 -3.51 16.34 8.21
CA HIS A 162 -4.61 15.69 8.93
C HIS A 162 -4.19 15.22 10.33
N ASP A 163 -5.00 15.49 11.35
CA ASP A 163 -4.65 15.17 12.76
C ASP A 163 -4.41 13.68 13.01
N GLY A 164 -5.16 12.83 12.33
CA GLY A 164 -4.96 11.38 12.37
C GLY A 164 -3.60 10.92 11.82
N VAL A 165 -2.94 11.69 10.94
CA VAL A 165 -1.58 11.42 10.46
C VAL A 165 -0.56 11.83 11.52
N TRP A 166 -0.68 13.04 12.07
CA TRP A 166 0.20 13.52 13.14
C TRP A 166 0.11 12.69 14.41
N LYS A 167 -1.07 12.14 14.73
CA LYS A 167 -1.25 11.18 15.83
C LYS A 167 -0.37 9.95 15.63
N VAL A 168 -0.35 9.40 14.42
CA VAL A 168 0.49 8.23 14.08
C VAL A 168 1.96 8.60 14.15
N ILE A 169 2.37 9.72 13.56
CA ILE A 169 3.77 10.19 13.58
C ILE A 169 4.29 10.39 15.00
N ARG A 170 3.47 10.97 15.88
CA ARG A 170 3.81 11.17 17.29
C ARG A 170 4.11 9.85 17.99
N ASP A 171 3.31 8.82 17.74
CA ASP A 171 3.42 7.52 18.43
C ASP A 171 4.43 6.57 17.74
N LEU A 172 4.84 6.86 16.48
CA LEU A 172 5.77 6.05 15.67
C LEU A 172 7.13 5.87 16.35
N GLY A 173 7.64 4.65 16.45
CA GLY A 173 8.98 4.34 16.97
C GLY A 173 9.23 4.69 18.45
N GLN A 174 8.23 5.29 19.13
CA GLN A 174 8.28 5.71 20.53
C GLN A 174 9.59 6.45 20.87
N ASP A 175 10.20 6.14 22.02
CA ASP A 175 11.41 6.80 22.54
C ASP A 175 12.69 6.38 21.80
N ARG A 176 12.60 5.47 20.82
CA ARG A 176 13.76 5.04 20.02
C ARG A 176 14.18 6.07 18.97
N ILE A 177 13.34 7.07 18.70
CA ILE A 177 13.63 8.15 17.75
C ILE A 177 13.82 9.45 18.55
N PRO A 178 15.06 9.88 18.82
CA PRO A 178 15.34 11.09 19.57
C PRO A 178 14.73 12.35 18.94
N ILE A 179 14.80 12.49 17.62
CA ILE A 179 14.36 13.69 16.92
C ILE A 179 13.43 13.31 15.76
N LYS A 180 12.18 13.77 15.85
CA LYS A 180 11.21 13.73 14.75
C LYS A 180 11.09 15.11 14.12
N ARG A 181 11.64 15.26 12.93
CA ARG A 181 11.49 16.46 12.11
C ARG A 181 10.17 16.35 11.34
N GLU A 182 9.11 16.90 11.91
CA GLU A 182 7.80 16.95 11.26
C GLU A 182 7.78 18.01 10.14
N VAL A 183 7.40 17.60 8.93
CA VAL A 183 7.33 18.46 7.75
C VAL A 183 5.94 18.36 7.14
N LEU A 184 5.26 19.50 7.04
CA LEU A 184 4.00 19.59 6.33
C LEU A 184 4.29 19.50 4.83
N ASP A 185 3.56 18.60 4.17
CA ASP A 185 3.64 18.39 2.73
C ASP A 185 3.42 19.72 1.96
N TRP A 186 4.41 20.07 1.13
CA TRP A 186 4.38 21.30 0.35
C TRP A 186 3.22 21.37 -0.65
N TYR A 187 2.91 20.26 -1.32
CA TYR A 187 1.84 20.21 -2.32
C TYR A 187 0.47 20.41 -1.67
N HIS A 188 0.22 19.77 -0.53
CA HIS A 188 -1.00 19.96 0.25
C HIS A 188 -1.12 21.36 0.83
N LEU A 189 0.00 21.94 1.31
CA LEU A 189 0.03 23.33 1.75
C LEU A 189 -0.33 24.28 0.61
N LYS A 190 0.25 24.07 -0.58
CA LYS A 190 -0.03 24.85 -1.79
C LYS A 190 -1.48 24.68 -2.26
N GLU A 191 -2.02 23.46 -2.27
CA GLU A 191 -3.42 23.23 -2.62
C GLU A 191 -4.37 24.00 -1.68
N ASN A 192 -4.11 23.95 -0.37
CA ASN A 192 -4.87 24.72 0.62
C ASN A 192 -4.77 26.23 0.40
N LEU A 193 -3.59 26.74 0.02
CA LEU A 193 -3.38 28.14 -0.34
C LEU A 193 -4.27 28.54 -1.53
N TYR A 194 -4.20 27.81 -2.64
CA TYR A 194 -4.96 28.16 -3.84
C TYR A 194 -6.48 27.96 -3.68
N ASN A 195 -6.91 27.05 -2.80
CA ASN A 195 -8.31 26.89 -2.42
C ASN A 195 -8.91 28.11 -1.71
N VAL A 196 -8.07 29.03 -1.18
CA VAL A 196 -8.56 30.31 -0.64
C VAL A 196 -9.23 31.14 -1.75
N GLY A 197 -8.67 31.12 -2.96
CA GLY A 197 -9.11 31.90 -4.11
C GLY A 197 -8.84 33.40 -3.98
N GLY A 198 -9.33 34.17 -4.97
CA GLY A 198 -9.18 35.63 -5.00
C GLY A 198 -7.98 36.10 -5.82
N SER A 199 -7.21 37.06 -5.30
CA SER A 199 -6.11 37.71 -6.03
C SER A 199 -4.92 36.77 -6.23
N LEU A 200 -4.59 36.48 -7.50
CA LEU A 200 -3.42 35.66 -7.85
C LEU A 200 -2.11 36.25 -7.34
N LYS A 201 -1.92 37.57 -7.43
CA LYS A 201 -0.73 38.25 -6.92
C LYS A 201 -0.51 38.01 -5.42
N ARG A 202 -1.60 38.02 -4.63
CA ARG A 202 -1.52 37.68 -3.19
C ARG A 202 -1.16 36.22 -2.98
N LEU A 203 -1.78 35.30 -3.73
CA LEU A 203 -1.50 33.87 -3.62
C LEU A 203 -0.04 33.56 -3.97
N GLU A 204 0.50 34.17 -5.03
CA GLU A 204 1.92 34.04 -5.41
C GLU A 204 2.86 34.64 -4.35
N SER A 205 2.52 35.81 -3.78
CA SER A 205 3.25 36.40 -2.64
C SER A 205 3.29 35.42 -1.47
N ALA A 206 2.12 34.95 -1.03
CA ALA A 206 2.00 34.01 0.08
C ALA A 206 2.70 32.66 -0.20
N GLU A 207 2.65 32.14 -1.43
CA GLU A 207 3.40 30.94 -1.82
C GLU A 207 4.90 31.17 -1.64
N ASN A 208 5.44 32.28 -2.14
CA ASN A 208 6.85 32.60 -2.00
C ASN A 208 7.27 32.77 -0.52
N LEU A 209 6.45 33.43 0.30
CA LEU A 209 6.70 33.57 1.73
C LEU A 209 6.74 32.19 2.43
N LEU A 210 5.77 31.31 2.13
CA LEU A 210 5.72 29.96 2.69
C LEU A 210 6.89 29.09 2.21
N TRP A 211 7.29 29.22 0.94
CA TRP A 211 8.44 28.50 0.37
C TRP A 211 9.74 28.78 1.14
N HIS A 212 9.89 30.00 1.65
CA HIS A 212 11.03 30.44 2.47
C HIS A 212 10.81 30.25 3.99
N GLY A 213 9.67 29.68 4.41
CA GLY A 213 9.35 29.44 5.82
C GLY A 213 8.86 30.68 6.58
N TRP A 214 8.51 31.77 5.90
CA TRP A 214 8.04 33.01 6.52
C TRP A 214 6.54 32.96 6.82
N VAL A 215 6.15 32.07 7.75
CA VAL A 215 4.75 31.74 8.05
C VAL A 215 3.95 32.95 8.53
N GLU A 216 4.51 33.78 9.42
CA GLU A 216 3.78 34.94 9.97
C GLU A 216 3.51 36.01 8.90
N ALA A 217 4.48 36.25 8.01
CA ALA A 217 4.30 37.14 6.87
C ALA A 217 3.22 36.60 5.91
N ALA A 218 3.23 35.29 5.65
CA ALA A 218 2.22 34.65 4.82
C ALA A 218 0.82 34.72 5.44
N ILE A 219 0.69 34.65 6.77
CA ILE A 219 -0.59 34.84 7.47
C ILE A 219 -1.12 36.26 7.28
N ALA A 220 -0.22 37.27 7.36
CA ALA A 220 -0.59 38.68 7.28
C ALA A 220 -1.19 39.08 5.92
N GLU A 221 -0.79 38.42 4.83
CA GLU A 221 -1.37 38.61 3.48
C GLU A 221 -2.90 38.43 3.45
N PHE A 222 -3.46 37.68 4.41
CA PHE A 222 -4.88 37.36 4.48
C PHE A 222 -5.66 38.18 5.53
N ASP A 223 -5.03 39.07 6.30
CA ASP A 223 -5.68 39.78 7.42
C ASP A 223 -6.83 40.69 6.99
N SER A 224 -6.74 41.27 5.80
CA SER A 224 -7.81 42.09 5.22
C SER A 224 -9.04 41.28 4.76
N LEU A 225 -8.93 39.94 4.69
CA LEU A 225 -9.96 39.06 4.14
C LEU A 225 -10.86 38.50 5.24
N LYS A 226 -12.15 38.84 5.16
CA LYS A 226 -13.15 38.43 6.16
C LYS A 226 -13.83 37.10 5.84
N HIS A 227 -13.68 36.58 4.62
CA HIS A 227 -14.37 35.37 4.19
C HIS A 227 -13.81 34.11 4.88
N LYS A 228 -14.68 33.11 5.05
CA LYS A 228 -14.39 31.88 5.82
C LYS A 228 -13.14 31.15 5.33
N ARG A 229 -12.92 31.06 4.01
CA ARG A 229 -11.77 30.35 3.44
C ARG A 229 -10.42 30.94 3.87
N ALA A 230 -10.29 32.27 3.87
CA ALA A 230 -9.07 32.94 4.32
C ALA A 230 -8.80 32.70 5.82
N ARG A 231 -9.83 32.87 6.65
CA ARG A 231 -9.73 32.60 8.10
C ARG A 231 -9.35 31.14 8.41
N ASN A 232 -9.92 30.19 7.68
CA ASN A 232 -9.58 28.78 7.80
C ASN A 232 -8.11 28.51 7.42
N PHE A 233 -7.63 29.12 6.34
CA PHE A 233 -6.24 28.98 5.91
C PHE A 233 -5.25 29.61 6.90
N GLN A 234 -5.54 30.80 7.44
CA GLN A 234 -4.74 31.39 8.51
C GLN A 234 -4.69 30.49 9.76
N ALA A 235 -5.84 29.91 10.16
CA ALA A 235 -5.87 28.96 11.28
C ALA A 235 -5.08 27.69 10.97
N TYR A 236 -5.12 27.20 9.73
CA TYR A 236 -4.32 26.06 9.27
C TYR A 236 -2.81 26.36 9.34
N LEU A 237 -2.36 27.51 8.83
CA LEU A 237 -0.97 27.96 8.94
C LEU A 237 -0.53 28.06 10.41
N LYS A 238 -1.34 28.67 11.28
CA LYS A 238 -1.05 28.77 12.72
C LYS A 238 -0.92 27.40 13.38
N LYS A 239 -1.80 26.46 13.03
CA LYS A 239 -1.78 25.07 13.54
C LYS A 239 -0.52 24.32 13.11
N HIS A 240 -0.06 24.53 11.88
CA HIS A 240 1.07 23.80 11.31
C HIS A 240 2.38 24.60 11.29
N ARG A 241 2.45 25.76 11.95
CA ARG A 241 3.61 26.67 11.93
C ARG A 241 4.97 26.00 12.20
N GLN A 242 5.02 25.03 13.12
CA GLN A 242 6.27 24.33 13.48
C GLN A 242 6.67 23.27 12.44
N ARG A 243 5.77 22.92 11.53
CA ARG A 243 5.95 21.91 10.48
C ARG A 243 6.22 22.53 9.12
N ILE A 244 6.24 23.85 9.02
CA ILE A 244 6.48 24.59 7.77
C ILE A 244 7.93 25.09 7.82
N PRO A 245 8.91 24.35 7.27
CA PRO A 245 10.29 24.77 7.23
C PRO A 245 10.54 25.80 6.12
N ASN A 246 11.78 26.22 5.97
CA ASN A 246 12.25 26.79 4.71
C ASN A 246 12.39 25.64 3.69
N TYR A 247 11.39 25.50 2.82
CA TYR A 247 11.34 24.42 1.83
C TYR A 247 12.43 24.54 0.77
N LEU A 248 12.83 25.75 0.38
CA LEU A 248 13.97 25.97 -0.52
C LEU A 248 15.24 25.31 0.04
N HIS A 249 15.55 25.59 1.31
CA HIS A 249 16.73 25.04 1.97
C HIS A 249 16.63 23.52 2.13
N TYR A 250 15.45 23.00 2.49
CA TYR A 250 15.25 21.56 2.61
C TYR A 250 15.45 20.86 1.27
N GLN A 251 14.92 21.42 0.19
CA GLN A 251 15.12 20.90 -1.16
C GLN A 251 16.60 20.91 -1.57
N GLN A 252 17.34 21.98 -1.27
CA GLN A 252 18.78 22.06 -1.55
C GLN A 252 19.60 21.03 -0.76
N LEU A 253 19.16 20.68 0.45
CA LEU A 253 19.77 19.65 1.29
C LEU A 253 19.30 18.22 0.96
N GLY A 254 18.39 18.04 0.00
CA GLY A 254 17.81 16.73 -0.31
C GLY A 254 16.87 16.18 0.77
N ILE A 255 16.42 17.02 1.70
CA ILE A 255 15.42 16.62 2.71
C ILE A 255 14.05 16.57 2.03
N PRO A 256 13.29 15.47 2.19
CA PRO A 256 12.02 15.33 1.50
C PRO A 256 10.99 16.34 2.02
N ILE A 257 10.30 17.00 1.08
CA ILE A 257 9.30 18.05 1.34
C ILE A 257 7.87 17.67 0.91
N GLY A 258 7.70 16.51 0.29
CA GLY A 258 6.42 16.04 -0.26
C GLY A 258 6.22 14.56 -0.03
N SER A 259 4.98 14.17 0.25
CA SER A 259 4.50 12.84 0.63
C SER A 259 4.05 11.99 -0.58
N GLY A 260 4.41 12.41 -1.80
CA GLY A 260 3.99 11.76 -3.04
C GLY A 260 4.25 10.25 -3.12
N ASP A 261 5.29 9.75 -2.45
CA ASP A 261 5.55 8.31 -2.33
C ASP A 261 4.42 7.56 -1.60
N VAL A 262 3.98 8.04 -0.42
CA VAL A 262 2.87 7.39 0.30
C VAL A 262 1.55 7.61 -0.41
N GLU A 263 1.34 8.78 -1.04
CA GLU A 263 0.14 9.02 -1.86
C GLU A 263 0.04 8.03 -3.03
N SER A 264 1.16 7.76 -3.71
CA SER A 264 1.21 6.78 -4.79
C SER A 264 0.89 5.39 -4.25
N LYS A 265 1.50 5.00 -3.12
CA LYS A 265 1.27 3.69 -2.50
C LYS A 265 -0.16 3.54 -2.00
N ILE A 266 -0.77 4.55 -1.37
CA ILE A 266 -2.17 4.48 -0.92
C ILE A 266 -3.13 4.35 -2.11
N LYS A 267 -2.85 5.06 -3.23
CA LYS A 267 -3.63 4.95 -4.48
C LYS A 267 -3.52 3.53 -5.04
N GLN A 268 -2.32 2.95 -5.04
CA GLN A 268 -2.09 1.57 -5.47
C GLN A 268 -2.73 0.52 -4.55
N VAL A 269 -2.75 0.72 -3.23
CA VAL A 269 -3.49 -0.15 -2.30
C VAL A 269 -4.99 0.00 -2.55
N GLY A 270 -5.46 1.24 -2.69
CA GLY A 270 -6.83 1.62 -3.02
C GLY A 270 -7.34 0.94 -4.29
N ALA A 271 -6.55 0.93 -5.37
CA ALA A 271 -6.90 0.29 -6.63
C ALA A 271 -7.25 -1.21 -6.48
N ARG A 272 -6.67 -1.89 -5.48
CA ARG A 272 -6.98 -3.29 -5.18
C ARG A 272 -8.17 -3.45 -4.23
N VAL A 273 -8.22 -2.67 -3.15
CA VAL A 273 -9.24 -2.87 -2.11
C VAL A 273 -10.58 -2.21 -2.44
N LYS A 274 -10.59 -1.28 -3.40
CA LYS A 274 -11.78 -0.54 -3.88
C LYS A 274 -12.20 -0.95 -5.31
N LEU A 275 -11.84 -2.14 -5.77
CA LEU A 275 -12.38 -2.69 -7.02
C LEU A 275 -13.92 -2.61 -7.01
N SER A 276 -14.55 -2.45 -8.18
CA SER A 276 -16.00 -2.34 -8.28
C SER A 276 -16.69 -3.52 -7.58
N GLY A 277 -17.67 -3.24 -6.72
CA GLY A 277 -18.38 -4.24 -5.92
C GLY A 277 -17.60 -4.84 -4.73
N ALA A 278 -16.33 -4.46 -4.51
CA ALA A 278 -15.52 -5.00 -3.42
C ALA A 278 -16.07 -4.58 -2.05
N ARG A 279 -16.50 -5.57 -1.26
CA ARG A 279 -16.89 -5.43 0.14
C ARG A 279 -16.22 -6.51 0.98
N TRP A 280 -15.60 -6.12 2.08
CA TRP A 280 -14.73 -6.99 2.87
C TRP A 280 -15.36 -7.39 4.20
N LYS A 281 -15.16 -8.65 4.61
CA LYS A 281 -15.39 -9.03 6.01
C LYS A 281 -14.29 -8.39 6.85
N ARG A 282 -14.65 -7.79 7.99
CA ARG A 282 -13.70 -7.13 8.91
C ARG A 282 -12.44 -7.95 9.17
N GLY A 283 -12.58 -9.23 9.52
CA GLY A 283 -11.45 -10.12 9.79
C GLY A 283 -10.52 -10.39 8.60
N ASN A 284 -10.97 -10.12 7.36
CA ASN A 284 -10.16 -10.35 6.16
C ASN A 284 -9.43 -9.10 5.67
N VAL A 285 -9.71 -7.93 6.24
CA VAL A 285 -9.15 -6.64 5.79
C VAL A 285 -7.64 -6.60 6.01
N ALA A 286 -7.17 -6.97 7.20
CA ALA A 286 -5.74 -6.99 7.50
C ALA A 286 -4.97 -7.90 6.53
N HIS A 287 -5.51 -9.08 6.21
CA HIS A 287 -4.88 -10.02 5.28
C HIS A 287 -4.74 -9.46 3.86
N ILE A 288 -5.77 -8.82 3.31
CA ILE A 288 -5.65 -8.26 1.95
C ILE A 288 -4.73 -7.04 1.93
N LEU A 289 -4.76 -6.19 2.96
CA LEU A 289 -3.85 -5.05 3.07
C LEU A 289 -2.40 -5.52 3.17
N ARG A 290 -2.12 -6.53 4.02
CA ARG A 290 -0.79 -7.14 4.15
C ARG A 290 -0.32 -7.77 2.86
N LEU A 291 -1.18 -8.54 2.17
CA LEU A 291 -0.86 -9.12 0.87
C LEU A 291 -0.53 -8.05 -0.17
N ARG A 292 -1.30 -6.96 -0.18
CA ARG A 292 -1.08 -5.85 -1.11
C ARG A 292 0.24 -5.13 -0.80
N CYS A 293 0.54 -4.86 0.47
CA CYS A 293 1.82 -4.27 0.87
C CYS A 293 2.99 -5.18 0.53
N ALA A 294 2.91 -6.48 0.83
CA ALA A 294 3.93 -7.46 0.46
C ALA A 294 4.18 -7.50 -1.06
N TYR A 295 3.14 -7.33 -1.87
CA TYR A 295 3.28 -7.22 -3.33
C TYR A 295 4.01 -5.95 -3.76
N LEU A 296 3.66 -4.79 -3.19
CA LEU A 296 4.30 -3.50 -3.48
C LEU A 296 5.76 -3.44 -2.99
N ASN A 297 6.05 -4.11 -1.88
CA ASN A 297 7.40 -4.21 -1.31
C ASN A 297 8.28 -5.26 -2.02
N HIS A 298 7.79 -5.89 -3.11
CA HIS A 298 8.49 -6.96 -3.81
C HIS A 298 8.95 -8.10 -2.88
N SER A 299 8.11 -8.45 -1.89
CA SER A 299 8.45 -9.46 -0.89
C SER A 299 8.91 -10.78 -1.52
N ARG A 300 10.04 -11.31 -1.04
CA ARG A 300 10.58 -12.63 -1.42
C ARG A 300 9.57 -13.76 -1.21
N PHE A 301 8.67 -13.61 -0.24
CA PHE A 301 7.59 -14.56 -0.01
C PHE A 301 6.67 -14.69 -1.24
N LEU A 302 6.47 -13.59 -1.97
CA LEU A 302 5.70 -13.54 -3.21
C LEU A 302 6.58 -13.64 -4.46
N SER A 303 7.89 -13.84 -4.33
CA SER A 303 8.78 -14.00 -5.48
C SER A 303 8.79 -15.45 -5.96
N ILE A 304 8.57 -15.61 -7.26
CA ILE A 304 8.62 -16.90 -7.96
C ILE A 304 10.02 -17.12 -8.56
N SER A 305 10.82 -16.06 -8.72
CA SER A 305 12.21 -16.16 -9.17
C SER A 305 13.13 -16.53 -8.01
N ALA A 306 14.10 -17.43 -8.27
CA ALA A 306 15.09 -17.86 -7.29
C ALA A 306 16.14 -16.77 -6.94
N HIS A 307 16.14 -15.64 -7.65
CA HIS A 307 17.14 -14.58 -7.54
C HIS A 307 16.64 -13.29 -6.88
N ALA A 308 15.47 -13.32 -6.21
CA ALA A 308 14.92 -12.16 -5.50
C ALA A 308 15.39 -12.13 -4.04
#